data_AF-A0A8J5ISE2-F1
#
_entry.id   AF-A0A8J5ISE2-F1
#
_cell.length_a   1.000
_cell.length_b   1.000
_cell.length_c   1.000
_cell.angle_alpha   90.00
_cell.angle_beta   90.00
_cell.angle_gamma   90.00
#
_symmetry.space_group_name_H-M   'P 1'
#
loop_
_entity.id
_entity.type
_entity.pdbx_description
1 polymer ?
#
loop_
_entity_poly.entity_id
_entity_poly.type
_entity_poly.pdbx_seq_one_letter_code
_entity_poly.pdbx_strand_id
1 'polypeptide(L)'
;MENGSGVLRRVGENWDRAYGAFLSLLFGDAAGAMLEFSPGVITEPDASRAMSMPGGGVFGVGKGQITDDSELALSLGRGLLGHRPSEGFPLESPRVVGHVRWAFVLATYFLRQNESYERAIQQTLLKGGDTDTNAAIVGGLIGALHGVESIPSRMREAVLTFDATKPASTHRLRPVGYCGAHVTKLAEKLLNGDEVN
;
A
#
# COMPACT_ATOMS: atom_id res chain seq x y z
N MET A 1 -24.63 -33.34 -20.54
CA MET A 1 -24.29 -33.51 -19.11
C MET A 1 -22.79 -33.28 -18.98
N GLU A 2 -22.38 -32.04 -18.72
CA GLU A 2 -20.97 -31.70 -18.47
C GLU A 2 -20.60 -32.03 -17.02
N ASN A 3 -19.47 -32.72 -16.86
CA ASN A 3 -18.96 -33.24 -15.60
C ASN A 3 -18.58 -32.12 -14.62
N GLY A 4 -19.30 -32.02 -13.49
CA GLY A 4 -19.03 -31.11 -12.38
C GLY A 4 -17.74 -31.37 -11.57
N SER A 5 -16.84 -32.23 -12.05
CA SER A 5 -15.57 -32.57 -11.38
C SER A 5 -14.44 -31.57 -11.63
N GLY A 6 -14.53 -30.76 -12.69
CA GLY A 6 -13.48 -29.81 -13.07
C GLY A 6 -13.48 -28.48 -12.29
N VAL A 7 -14.60 -28.13 -11.65
CA VAL A 7 -14.73 -26.88 -10.87
C VAL A 7 -14.23 -27.09 -9.44
N LEU A 8 -14.60 -28.20 -8.80
CA LEU A 8 -14.15 -28.52 -7.43
C LEU A 8 -12.64 -28.78 -7.35
N ARG A 9 -12.04 -29.42 -8.38
CA ARG A 9 -10.59 -29.63 -8.46
C ARG A 9 -9.82 -28.31 -8.69
N ARG A 10 -10.36 -27.40 -9.49
CA ARG A 10 -9.83 -26.03 -9.67
C ARG A 10 -9.88 -25.20 -8.40
N VAL A 11 -10.89 -25.38 -7.54
CA VAL A 11 -10.94 -24.73 -6.22
C VAL A 11 -9.82 -25.24 -5.32
N GLY A 12 -9.55 -26.55 -5.30
CA GLY A 12 -8.44 -27.13 -4.52
C GLY A 12 -7.05 -26.68 -5.01
N GLU A 13 -6.82 -26.67 -6.32
CA GLU A 13 -5.54 -26.23 -6.91
C GLU A 13 -5.33 -24.70 -6.78
N ASN A 14 -6.38 -23.89 -6.93
CA ASN A 14 -6.30 -22.44 -6.69
C ASN A 14 -6.13 -22.10 -5.21
N TRP A 15 -6.74 -22.88 -4.32
CA TRP A 15 -6.56 -22.71 -2.87
C TRP A 15 -5.13 -23.03 -2.46
N ASP A 16 -4.57 -24.16 -2.92
CA ASP A 16 -3.19 -24.56 -2.60
C ASP A 16 -2.18 -23.50 -3.07
N ARG A 17 -2.36 -22.97 -4.29
CA ARG A 17 -1.52 -21.89 -4.82
C ARG A 17 -1.69 -20.57 -4.07
N ALA A 18 -2.93 -20.18 -3.75
CA ALA A 18 -3.20 -18.94 -3.03
C ALA A 18 -2.69 -19.00 -1.59
N TYR A 19 -2.90 -20.13 -0.91
CA TYR A 19 -2.41 -20.38 0.43
C TYR A 19 -0.87 -20.45 0.45
N GLY A 20 -0.27 -21.16 -0.51
CA GLY A 20 1.18 -21.22 -0.69
C GLY A 20 1.80 -19.85 -0.95
N ALA A 21 1.18 -19.02 -1.79
CA ALA A 21 1.63 -17.65 -2.04
C ALA A 21 1.57 -16.79 -0.76
N PHE A 22 0.47 -16.88 -0.02
CA PHE A 22 0.28 -16.09 1.21
C PHE A 22 1.26 -16.51 2.31
N LEU A 23 1.46 -17.81 2.53
CA LEU A 23 2.45 -18.31 3.49
C LEU A 23 3.89 -18.03 3.08
N SER A 24 4.22 -18.16 1.79
CA SER A 24 5.59 -17.94 1.32
C SER A 24 6.03 -16.48 1.46
N LEU A 25 5.09 -15.54 1.44
CA LEU A 25 5.36 -14.14 1.79
C LEU A 25 5.89 -14.04 3.23
N LEU A 26 5.21 -14.68 4.18
CA LEU A 26 5.61 -14.69 5.60
C LEU A 26 6.96 -15.38 5.81
N PHE A 27 7.22 -16.47 5.08
CA PHE A 27 8.49 -17.18 5.16
C PHE A 27 9.64 -16.37 4.57
N GLY A 28 9.40 -15.71 3.43
CA GLY A 28 10.39 -14.85 2.78
C GLY A 28 10.77 -13.66 3.66
N ASP A 29 9.79 -13.01 4.27
CA ASP A 29 10.00 -11.93 5.25
C ASP A 29 10.82 -12.42 6.45
N ALA A 30 10.38 -13.45 7.16
CA ALA A 30 11.09 -13.95 8.35
C ALA A 30 12.52 -14.44 8.05
N ALA A 31 12.76 -14.99 6.86
CA ALA A 31 14.11 -15.35 6.41
C ALA A 31 14.94 -14.09 6.06
N GLY A 32 14.36 -13.16 5.32
CA GLY A 32 15.01 -11.92 4.86
C GLY A 32 15.40 -10.97 5.99
N ALA A 33 14.56 -10.88 7.03
CA ALA A 33 14.80 -10.02 8.20
C ALA A 33 16.15 -10.26 8.89
N MET A 34 16.69 -11.48 8.80
CA MET A 34 18.02 -11.81 9.32
C MET A 34 19.13 -11.07 8.59
N LEU A 35 18.99 -10.85 7.27
CA LEU A 35 20.03 -10.33 6.39
C LEU A 35 19.81 -8.86 6.02
N GLU A 36 18.70 -8.27 6.45
CA GLU A 36 18.32 -6.90 6.13
C GLU A 36 19.39 -5.88 6.56
N PHE A 37 19.73 -4.96 5.64
CA PHE A 37 20.78 -3.94 5.81
C PHE A 37 22.17 -4.48 6.19
N SER A 38 22.47 -5.74 5.87
CA SER A 38 23.79 -6.32 6.11
C SER A 38 24.88 -5.47 5.43
N PRO A 39 25.95 -5.08 6.15
CA PRO A 39 26.97 -4.18 5.62
C PRO A 39 27.92 -4.83 4.61
N GLY A 40 27.83 -6.15 4.41
CA GLY A 40 28.70 -6.93 3.53
C GLY A 40 27.93 -7.65 2.42
N VAL A 41 28.68 -8.30 1.52
CA VAL A 41 28.11 -9.15 0.47
C VAL A 41 27.48 -10.39 1.10
N ILE A 42 26.21 -10.65 0.81
CA ILE A 42 25.49 -11.84 1.24
C ILE A 42 26.03 -13.06 0.49
N THR A 43 26.42 -14.11 1.22
CA THR A 43 26.95 -15.35 0.64
C THR A 43 25.92 -16.49 0.64
N GLU A 44 26.17 -17.58 -0.09
CA GLU A 44 25.31 -18.78 -0.06
C GLU A 44 25.16 -19.40 1.35
N PRO A 45 26.22 -19.50 2.18
CA PRO A 45 26.07 -19.87 3.59
C PRO A 45 25.14 -18.95 4.39
N ASP A 46 25.20 -17.64 4.16
CA ASP A 46 24.33 -16.67 4.86
C ASP A 46 22.87 -16.88 4.48
N ALA A 47 22.60 -17.00 3.17
CA ALA A 47 21.26 -17.30 2.67
C ALA A 47 20.74 -18.65 3.19
N SER A 48 21.58 -19.69 3.18
CA SER A 48 21.23 -21.02 3.71
C SER A 48 20.89 -20.96 5.20
N ARG A 49 21.62 -20.13 5.97
CA ARG A 49 21.32 -19.91 7.39
C ARG A 49 20.00 -19.16 7.56
N ALA A 50 19.77 -18.11 6.78
CA ALA A 50 18.51 -17.34 6.79
C ALA A 50 17.29 -18.22 6.49
N MET A 51 17.41 -19.23 5.60
CA MET A 51 16.34 -20.19 5.31
C MET A 51 15.90 -21.03 6.51
N SER A 52 16.72 -21.12 7.57
CA SER A 52 16.33 -21.75 8.84
C SER A 52 15.55 -20.80 9.78
N MET A 53 15.36 -19.54 9.35
CA MET A 53 14.68 -18.44 10.05
C MET A 53 15.13 -18.30 11.52
N PRO A 54 16.44 -18.21 11.81
CA PRO A 54 16.95 -18.29 13.18
C PRO A 54 16.68 -17.03 14.01
N GLY A 55 16.26 -15.92 13.37
CA GLY A 55 16.22 -14.59 13.97
C GLY A 55 17.55 -13.84 13.85
N GLY A 56 17.67 -12.69 14.52
CA GLY A 56 18.84 -11.80 14.48
C GLY A 56 18.61 -10.55 13.63
N GLY A 57 19.57 -10.22 12.76
CA GLY A 57 19.52 -9.02 11.93
C GLY A 57 19.68 -7.71 12.72
N VAL A 58 19.64 -6.58 12.01
CA VAL A 58 19.80 -5.25 12.62
C VAL A 58 18.66 -4.90 13.59
N PHE A 59 17.48 -5.52 13.41
CA PHE A 59 16.30 -5.33 14.25
C PHE A 59 16.20 -6.33 15.42
N GLY A 60 17.11 -7.31 15.52
CA GLY A 60 17.11 -8.28 16.62
C GLY A 60 15.86 -9.17 16.67
N VAL A 61 15.31 -9.55 15.51
CA VAL A 61 14.08 -10.35 15.41
C VAL A 61 14.27 -11.75 16.00
N GLY A 62 13.20 -12.31 16.56
CA GLY A 62 13.16 -13.69 17.07
C GLY A 62 13.12 -14.75 15.97
N LYS A 63 13.25 -16.01 16.37
CA LYS A 63 13.15 -17.16 15.45
C LYS A 63 11.78 -17.20 14.77
N GLY A 64 11.75 -17.13 13.43
CA GLY A 64 10.53 -17.10 12.63
C GLY A 64 9.67 -15.84 12.79
N GLN A 65 10.20 -14.78 13.41
CA GLN A 65 9.47 -13.54 13.58
C GLN A 65 9.35 -12.82 12.23
N ILE A 66 8.11 -12.50 11.86
CA ILE A 66 7.76 -11.70 10.70
C ILE A 66 7.95 -10.20 10.99
N THR A 67 8.04 -9.38 9.94
CA THR A 67 8.23 -7.92 10.02
C THR A 67 7.08 -7.17 9.36
N ASP A 68 7.26 -5.87 9.06
CA ASP A 68 6.20 -5.00 8.59
C ASP A 68 5.65 -5.40 7.21
N ASP A 69 6.41 -6.14 6.39
CA ASP A 69 5.95 -6.74 5.13
C ASP A 69 4.81 -7.74 5.34
N SER A 70 5.01 -8.75 6.19
CA SER A 70 3.96 -9.73 6.50
C SER A 70 2.82 -9.11 7.27
N GLU A 71 3.13 -8.17 8.17
CA GLU A 71 2.10 -7.45 8.89
C GLU A 71 1.23 -6.64 7.91
N LEU A 72 1.79 -6.07 6.84
CA LEU A 72 1.05 -5.45 5.75
C LEU A 72 0.17 -6.45 5.02
N ALA A 73 0.71 -7.60 4.59
CA ALA A 73 -0.05 -8.62 3.90
C ALA A 73 -1.23 -9.14 4.74
N LEU A 74 -1.01 -9.40 6.03
CA LEU A 74 -2.04 -9.80 6.99
C LEU A 74 -3.09 -8.72 7.17
N SER A 75 -2.67 -7.46 7.26
CA SER A 75 -3.60 -6.35 7.44
C SER A 75 -4.43 -6.12 6.19
N LEU A 76 -3.82 -6.21 5.00
CA LEU A 76 -4.52 -6.17 3.71
C LEU A 76 -5.56 -7.29 3.63
N GLY A 77 -5.20 -8.52 3.99
CA GLY A 77 -6.14 -9.64 4.05
C GLY A 77 -7.32 -9.37 4.99
N ARG A 78 -7.08 -8.78 6.16
CA ARG A 78 -8.15 -8.37 7.10
C ARG A 78 -9.03 -7.27 6.54
N GLY A 79 -8.45 -6.24 5.91
CA GLY A 79 -9.18 -5.18 5.21
C GLY A 79 -10.06 -5.78 4.12
N LEU A 80 -9.51 -6.71 3.34
CA LEU A 80 -10.22 -7.50 2.34
C LEU A 80 -11.27 -8.46 2.91
N LEU A 81 -11.30 -8.73 4.22
CA LEU A 81 -12.39 -9.46 4.88
C LEU A 81 -13.44 -8.50 5.47
N GLY A 82 -13.21 -7.20 5.41
CA GLY A 82 -14.08 -6.17 5.97
C GLY A 82 -13.84 -5.89 7.46
N HIS A 83 -12.76 -6.40 8.05
CA HIS A 83 -12.39 -6.04 9.43
C HIS A 83 -12.08 -4.55 9.51
N ARG A 84 -12.51 -3.94 10.61
CA ARG A 84 -12.18 -2.54 10.87
C ARG A 84 -10.70 -2.43 11.27
N PRO A 85 -10.03 -1.31 10.98
CA PRO A 85 -8.64 -1.09 11.40
C PRO A 85 -8.41 -1.27 12.90
N SER A 86 -9.44 -1.05 13.74
CA SER A 86 -9.40 -1.26 15.18
C SER A 86 -9.44 -2.72 15.64
N GLU A 87 -9.65 -3.69 14.73
CA GLU A 87 -9.95 -5.10 15.03
C GLU A 87 -8.77 -6.05 14.74
N GLY A 88 -7.60 -5.78 15.32
CA GLY A 88 -6.51 -6.76 15.34
C GLY A 88 -5.10 -6.21 15.14
N PHE A 89 -4.95 -4.91 14.91
CA PHE A 89 -3.67 -4.23 15.08
C PHE A 89 -3.89 -2.99 15.93
N PRO A 90 -3.23 -2.87 17.10
CA PRO A 90 -3.30 -1.64 17.87
C PRO A 90 -2.82 -0.50 16.97
N LEU A 91 -3.63 0.54 16.84
CA LEU A 91 -3.24 1.82 16.22
C LEU A 91 -2.24 2.50 17.17
N GLU A 92 -1.07 1.89 17.38
CA GLU A 92 -0.05 2.41 18.28
C GLU A 92 0.98 3.26 17.53
N SER A 93 1.20 4.43 18.12
CA SER A 93 2.12 5.54 17.85
C SER A 93 2.73 5.74 16.44
N PRO A 94 2.61 6.95 15.85
CA PRO A 94 2.75 7.20 14.42
C PRO A 94 4.18 7.49 13.95
N ARG A 95 5.21 7.10 14.73
CA ARG A 95 6.57 7.62 14.51
C ARG A 95 7.53 6.68 13.75
N VAL A 96 7.28 5.38 13.66
CA VAL A 96 8.36 4.45 13.25
C VAL A 96 7.98 3.18 12.46
N VAL A 97 6.76 2.89 12.00
CA VAL A 97 6.52 1.59 11.30
C VAL A 97 5.64 1.69 10.04
N GLY A 98 6.15 1.14 8.93
CA GLY A 98 5.43 0.68 7.74
C GLY A 98 4.27 1.55 7.23
N HIS A 99 4.51 2.81 6.89
CA HIS A 99 3.46 3.79 6.53
C HIS A 99 2.54 3.36 5.39
N VAL A 100 3.03 2.56 4.45
CA VAL A 100 2.27 2.00 3.31
C VAL A 100 1.22 0.99 3.75
N ARG A 101 1.46 0.29 4.86
CA ARG A 101 0.56 -0.72 5.39
C ARG A 101 -0.83 -0.17 5.67
N TRP A 102 -0.87 0.92 6.43
CA TRP A 102 -2.12 1.54 6.85
C TRP A 102 -2.94 2.03 5.66
N ALA A 103 -2.27 2.59 4.67
CA ALA A 103 -2.91 3.04 3.44
C ALA A 103 -3.66 1.91 2.72
N PHE A 104 -3.02 0.74 2.53
CA PHE A 104 -3.63 -0.38 1.83
C PHE A 104 -4.77 -1.04 2.63
N VAL A 105 -4.67 -1.10 3.96
CA VAL A 105 -5.75 -1.59 4.83
C VAL A 105 -6.98 -0.69 4.71
N LEU A 106 -6.79 0.61 4.87
CA LEU A 106 -7.88 1.58 4.81
C LEU A 106 -8.49 1.61 3.42
N ALA A 107 -7.67 1.64 2.37
CA ALA A 107 -8.14 1.63 0.99
C ALA A 107 -8.99 0.39 0.71
N THR A 108 -8.52 -0.82 1.06
CA THR A 108 -9.29 -2.04 0.82
C THR A 108 -10.57 -2.12 1.65
N TYR A 109 -10.53 -1.67 2.90
CA TYR A 109 -11.73 -1.54 3.73
C TYR A 109 -12.77 -0.62 3.08
N PHE A 110 -12.37 0.59 2.67
CA PHE A 110 -13.27 1.57 2.05
C PHE A 110 -13.77 1.11 0.67
N LEU A 111 -12.90 0.52 -0.16
CA LEU A 111 -13.28 -0.06 -1.45
C LEU A 111 -14.36 -1.14 -1.27
N ARG A 112 -14.22 -2.03 -0.28
CA ARG A 112 -15.22 -3.08 0.00
C ARG A 112 -16.57 -2.52 0.42
N GLN A 113 -16.57 -1.41 1.14
CA GLN A 113 -17.80 -0.75 1.56
C GLN A 113 -18.37 0.20 0.49
N ASN A 114 -17.69 0.34 -0.65
CA ASN A 114 -18.01 1.33 -1.67
C ASN A 114 -18.15 2.74 -1.06
N GLU A 115 -17.24 3.07 -0.13
CA GLU A 115 -17.28 4.29 0.67
C GLU A 115 -16.94 5.53 -0.16
N SER A 116 -17.64 6.63 0.11
CA SER A 116 -17.44 7.89 -0.61
C SER A 116 -16.01 8.45 -0.43
N TYR A 117 -15.49 9.09 -1.48
CA TYR A 117 -14.15 9.69 -1.48
C TYR A 117 -13.91 10.60 -0.28
N GLU A 118 -14.82 11.56 -0.05
CA GLU A 118 -14.68 12.53 1.04
C GLU A 118 -14.64 11.86 2.42
N ARG A 119 -15.49 10.85 2.64
CA ARG A 119 -15.53 10.12 3.89
C ARG A 119 -14.28 9.26 4.10
N ALA A 120 -13.84 8.55 3.07
CA ALA A 120 -12.62 7.73 3.11
C ALA A 120 -11.38 8.57 3.43
N ILE A 121 -11.23 9.73 2.78
CA ILE A 121 -10.14 10.68 3.06
C ILE A 121 -10.25 11.22 4.49
N GLN A 122 -11.43 11.69 4.91
CA GLN A 122 -11.62 12.22 6.27
C GLN A 122 -11.27 11.17 7.34
N GLN A 123 -11.72 9.93 7.17
CA GLN A 123 -11.42 8.84 8.10
C GLN A 123 -9.95 8.45 8.11
N THR A 124 -9.27 8.54 6.97
CA THR A 124 -7.82 8.31 6.86
C THR A 124 -7.05 9.39 7.62
N LEU A 125 -7.36 10.66 7.40
CA LEU A 125 -6.69 11.78 8.07
C LEU A 125 -6.86 11.74 9.60
N LEU A 126 -8.03 11.30 10.09
CA LEU A 126 -8.29 11.14 11.53
C LEU A 126 -7.43 10.07 12.21
N LYS A 127 -6.68 9.24 11.46
CA LYS A 127 -5.73 8.28 12.04
C LYS A 127 -4.38 8.90 12.42
N GLY A 128 -4.07 10.10 11.93
CA GLY A 128 -2.81 10.79 12.24
C GLY A 128 -1.58 10.11 11.61
N GLY A 129 -0.38 10.53 12.04
CA GLY A 129 0.89 10.05 11.51
C GLY A 129 1.28 10.63 10.16
N ASP A 130 1.76 9.79 9.27
CA ASP A 130 2.07 10.10 7.86
C ASP A 130 0.76 10.21 7.05
N THR A 131 0.02 11.27 7.36
CA THR A 131 -1.34 11.46 6.84
C THR A 131 -1.36 11.78 5.35
N ASP A 132 -0.31 12.43 4.82
CA ASP A 132 -0.19 12.73 3.40
C ASP A 132 0.05 11.47 2.57
N THR A 133 1.00 10.60 2.95
CA THR A 133 1.23 9.33 2.23
C THR A 133 0.00 8.43 2.27
N ASN A 134 -0.61 8.28 3.45
CA ASN A 134 -1.81 7.45 3.61
C ASN A 134 -2.98 7.99 2.80
N ALA A 135 -3.28 9.29 2.88
CA ALA A 135 -4.38 9.90 2.14
C ALA A 135 -4.12 9.90 0.63
N ALA A 136 -2.86 10.03 0.18
CA ALA A 136 -2.52 9.94 -1.24
C ALA A 136 -2.84 8.55 -1.81
N ILE A 137 -2.43 7.48 -1.14
CA ILE A 137 -2.69 6.10 -1.59
C ILE A 137 -4.19 5.77 -1.50
N VAL A 138 -4.83 6.04 -0.36
CA VAL A 138 -6.28 5.82 -0.20
C VAL A 138 -7.07 6.62 -1.23
N GLY A 139 -6.73 7.91 -1.41
CA GLY A 139 -7.38 8.79 -2.37
C GLY A 139 -7.20 8.35 -3.81
N GLY A 140 -6.01 7.88 -4.20
CA GLY A 140 -5.77 7.35 -5.53
C GLY A 140 -6.66 6.15 -5.85
N LEU A 141 -6.75 5.19 -4.91
CA LEU A 141 -7.55 3.97 -5.09
C LEU A 141 -9.06 4.23 -5.05
N ILE A 142 -9.54 5.03 -4.09
CA ILE A 142 -10.97 5.38 -3.99
C ILE A 142 -11.39 6.30 -5.15
N GLY A 143 -10.52 7.22 -5.56
CA GLY A 143 -10.74 8.07 -6.75
C GLY A 143 -10.79 7.26 -8.05
N ALA A 144 -10.01 6.18 -8.17
CA ALA A 144 -10.10 5.26 -9.31
C ALA A 144 -11.45 4.51 -9.35
N LEU A 145 -12.03 4.18 -8.19
CA LEU A 145 -13.35 3.52 -8.12
C LEU A 145 -14.50 4.48 -8.50
N HIS A 146 -14.47 5.71 -8.00
CA HIS A 146 -15.61 6.64 -8.12
C HIS A 146 -15.46 7.72 -9.21
N GLY A 147 -14.27 7.85 -9.80
CA GLY A 147 -13.96 8.85 -10.82
C GLY A 147 -13.75 10.27 -10.26
N VAL A 148 -13.23 11.15 -11.11
CA VAL A 148 -12.85 12.53 -10.74
C VAL A 148 -14.01 13.34 -10.17
N GLU A 149 -15.24 13.13 -10.67
CA GLU A 149 -16.42 13.88 -10.25
C GLU A 149 -16.84 13.61 -8.80
N SER A 150 -16.41 12.50 -8.22
CA SER A 150 -16.63 12.20 -6.79
C SER A 150 -15.75 13.02 -5.84
N ILE A 151 -14.66 13.60 -6.35
CA ILE A 151 -13.73 14.40 -5.55
C ILE A 151 -14.31 15.81 -5.40
N PRO A 152 -14.46 16.35 -4.17
CA PRO A 152 -15.03 17.68 -3.98
C PRO A 152 -14.32 18.76 -4.82
N SER A 153 -15.08 19.59 -5.54
CA SER A 153 -14.53 20.62 -6.45
C SER A 153 -13.51 21.53 -5.77
N ARG A 154 -13.80 21.95 -4.53
CA ARG A 154 -12.88 22.74 -3.69
C ARG A 154 -11.50 22.12 -3.51
N MET A 155 -11.41 20.79 -3.45
CA MET A 155 -10.13 20.07 -3.33
C MET A 155 -9.41 20.02 -4.67
N ARG A 156 -10.15 19.74 -5.75
CA ARG A 156 -9.60 19.75 -7.12
C ARG A 156 -9.01 21.12 -7.46
N GLU A 157 -9.79 22.17 -7.24
CA GLU A 157 -9.38 23.56 -7.48
C GLU A 157 -8.17 23.95 -6.65
N ALA A 158 -8.16 23.64 -5.35
CA ALA A 158 -7.04 23.95 -4.46
C ALA A 158 -5.72 23.34 -4.93
N VAL A 159 -5.73 22.10 -5.46
CA VAL A 159 -4.50 21.44 -5.94
C VAL A 159 -4.13 21.89 -7.35
N LEU A 160 -5.09 21.93 -8.27
CA LEU A 160 -4.84 22.21 -9.69
C LEU A 160 -4.46 23.67 -9.97
N THR A 161 -4.80 24.60 -9.07
CA THR A 161 -4.48 26.02 -9.22
C THR A 161 -3.27 26.48 -8.40
N PHE A 162 -2.77 25.63 -7.49
CA PHE A 162 -1.67 26.01 -6.60
C PHE A 162 -0.32 26.03 -7.32
N ASP A 163 0.39 27.13 -7.18
CA ASP A 163 1.70 27.35 -7.79
C ASP A 163 2.81 27.28 -6.74
N ALA A 164 3.41 26.09 -6.63
CA ALA A 164 4.50 25.83 -5.70
C ALA A 164 5.86 26.44 -6.12
N THR A 165 5.91 27.17 -7.26
CA THR A 165 7.13 27.85 -7.73
C THR A 165 7.26 29.27 -7.19
N LYS A 166 6.16 29.85 -6.67
CA LYS A 166 6.11 31.23 -6.18
C LYS A 166 6.48 31.31 -4.70
N PRO A 167 7.54 32.05 -4.32
CA PRO A 167 7.90 32.26 -2.91
C PRO A 167 6.81 32.94 -2.09
N ALA A 168 5.95 33.75 -2.72
CA ALA A 168 4.80 34.38 -2.07
C ALA A 168 3.71 33.37 -1.64
N SER A 169 3.73 32.16 -2.20
CA SER A 169 2.67 31.14 -2.01
C SER A 169 3.11 29.99 -1.10
N THR A 170 4.41 29.79 -0.85
CA THR A 170 4.92 28.67 -0.03
C THR A 170 6.34 28.91 0.50
N HIS A 171 6.66 28.31 1.65
CA HIS A 171 8.02 28.22 2.19
C HIS A 171 8.83 27.05 1.61
N ARG A 172 8.17 26.10 0.95
CA ARG A 172 8.79 24.93 0.31
C ARG A 172 8.54 24.98 -1.18
N LEU A 173 9.48 25.60 -1.90
CA LEU A 173 9.45 25.65 -3.35
C LEU A 173 9.56 24.25 -3.95
N ARG A 174 8.88 24.05 -5.08
CA ARG A 174 9.01 22.85 -5.90
C ARG A 174 9.34 23.25 -7.35
N PRO A 175 10.12 22.43 -8.09
CA PRO A 175 10.33 22.65 -9.51
C PRO A 175 9.00 22.70 -10.28
N VAL A 176 9.00 23.40 -11.42
CA VAL A 176 7.82 23.56 -12.29
C VAL A 176 7.14 22.24 -12.68
N GLY A 177 7.91 21.16 -12.82
CA GLY A 177 7.40 19.82 -13.12
C GLY A 177 6.50 19.19 -12.05
N TYR A 178 6.51 19.73 -10.82
CA TYR A 178 5.69 19.24 -9.70
C TYR A 178 4.50 20.16 -9.39
N CYS A 179 4.14 21.07 -10.30
CA CYS A 179 2.97 21.91 -10.16
C CYS A 179 1.69 21.10 -10.44
N GLY A 180 0.69 21.18 -9.54
CA GLY A 180 -0.58 20.49 -9.69
C GLY A 180 -1.31 20.85 -10.98
N ALA A 181 -1.14 22.08 -11.47
CA ALA A 181 -1.70 22.55 -12.74
C ALA A 181 -1.30 21.71 -13.97
N HIS A 182 -0.18 20.97 -13.90
CA HIS A 182 0.28 20.12 -15.00
C HIS A 182 -0.32 18.72 -15.00
N VAL A 183 -1.02 18.33 -13.92
CA VAL A 183 -1.54 16.96 -13.74
C VAL A 183 -2.52 16.57 -14.85
N THR A 184 -3.43 17.46 -15.25
CA THR A 184 -4.41 17.16 -16.31
C THR A 184 -3.72 16.82 -17.62
N LYS A 185 -2.78 17.65 -18.07
CA LYS A 185 -2.02 17.43 -19.32
C LYS A 185 -1.16 16.17 -19.25
N LEU A 186 -0.57 15.88 -18.09
CA LEU A 186 0.17 14.64 -17.88
C LEU A 186 -0.76 13.41 -17.97
N ALA A 187 -1.93 13.47 -17.33
CA ALA A 187 -2.91 12.38 -17.36
C ALA A 187 -3.42 12.13 -18.80
N GLU A 188 -3.72 13.19 -19.56
CA GLU A 188 -4.12 13.08 -20.97
C GLU A 188 -3.07 12.34 -21.81
N LYS A 189 -1.79 12.69 -21.66
CA LYS A 189 -0.69 11.99 -22.36
C LYS A 189 -0.56 10.53 -21.95
N LEU A 190 -0.71 10.24 -20.65
CA LEU A 190 -0.64 8.86 -20.15
C LEU A 190 -1.79 7.99 -20.66
N LEU A 191 -2.99 8.57 -20.80
CA LEU A 191 -4.19 7.85 -21.23
C LEU A 191 -4.28 7.69 -22.76
N ASN A 192 -3.82 8.69 -23.52
CA ASN A 192 -3.93 8.70 -24.98
C ASN A 192 -2.63 8.25 -25.68
N GLY A 193 -1.54 8.07 -24.92
CA GLY A 193 -0.21 7.86 -25.46
C GLY A 193 0.40 9.14 -26.02
N ASP A 194 1.68 9.09 -26.37
CA ASP A 194 2.24 10.06 -27.31
C ASP A 194 1.67 9.70 -28.68
N GLU A 195 0.73 10.49 -29.21
CA GLU A 195 0.46 10.45 -30.65
C GLU A 195 1.76 10.87 -31.35
N VAL A 196 2.58 9.88 -31.68
CA VAL A 196 3.68 9.99 -32.64
C VAL A 196 3.02 10.17 -34.00
N ASN A 197 2.81 11.43 -34.38
CA ASN A 197 2.77 11.80 -35.80
C ASN A 197 4.19 11.81 -36.37
#